data_AF-A0A9D7H9Z5-F1
#
_entry.id   AF-A0A9D7H9Z5-F1
#
_cell.length_a   1.000
_cell.length_b   1.000
_cell.length_c   1.000
_cell.angle_alpha   90.00
_cell.angle_beta   90.00
_cell.angle_gamma   90.00
#
_symmetry.space_group_name_H-M   'P 1'
#
loop_
_entity.id
_entity.type
_entity.pdbx_description
1 polymer ?
#
loop_
_entity_poly.entity_id
_entity_poly.type
_entity_poly.pdbx_seq_one_letter_code
_entity_poly.pdbx_strand_id
1 'polypeptide(L)'
;MDAIIASFTARTSSMVFNLGTGVGTSLEQLAHLINEVTGQENEVVRRGVGVSLITTNVLDVSRARAELGYEPRVQLKDGLAATWRKLQAATRS
;
A
#
# COMPACT_ATOMS: atom_id res chain seq x y z
N MET A 1 1.02 12.62 -2.67
CA MET A 1 0.30 13.88 -2.92
C MET A 1 0.33 14.26 -4.39
N ASP A 2 1.40 13.95 -5.12
CA ASP A 2 1.63 14.34 -6.51
C ASP A 2 0.45 14.05 -7.46
N ALA A 3 -0.13 12.84 -7.44
CA ALA A 3 -1.29 12.52 -8.30
C ALA A 3 -2.55 13.31 -7.96
N ILE A 4 -2.79 13.59 -6.67
CA ILE A 4 -3.94 14.39 -6.24
C ILE A 4 -3.77 15.82 -6.76
N ILE A 5 -2.57 16.40 -6.62
CA ILE A 5 -2.27 17.73 -7.15
C ILE A 5 -2.40 17.74 -8.68
N ALA A 6 -1.81 16.75 -9.37
CA ALA A 6 -1.88 16.63 -10.82
C ALA A 6 -3.34 16.55 -11.32
N SER A 7 -4.23 15.88 -10.58
CA SER A 7 -5.65 15.75 -10.96
C SER A 7 -6.40 17.09 -11.04
N PHE A 8 -5.98 18.14 -10.34
CA PHE A 8 -6.62 19.46 -10.43
C PHE A 8 -6.33 20.19 -11.74
N THR A 9 -5.22 19.84 -12.40
CA THR A 9 -4.75 20.50 -13.63
C THR A 9 -4.74 19.58 -14.84
N ALA A 10 -5.04 18.29 -14.65
CA ALA A 10 -5.03 17.31 -15.71
C ALA A 10 -6.12 17.61 -16.73
N ARG A 11 -5.75 17.59 -18.02
CA ARG A 11 -6.71 17.66 -19.12
C ARG A 11 -7.12 16.23 -19.49
N THR A 12 -8.10 15.70 -18.79
CA THR A 12 -8.64 14.35 -18.98
C THR A 12 -10.16 14.35 -18.79
N SER A 13 -10.86 13.44 -19.47
CA SER A 13 -12.27 13.15 -19.26
C SER A 13 -12.51 12.08 -18.18
N SER A 14 -11.44 11.42 -17.70
CA SER A 14 -11.51 10.40 -16.67
C SER A 14 -11.84 11.00 -15.30
N MET A 15 -12.89 10.47 -14.65
CA MET A 15 -13.36 10.95 -13.34
C MET A 15 -12.82 10.14 -12.15
N VAL A 16 -12.30 8.94 -12.40
CA VAL A 16 -11.87 8.01 -11.36
C VAL A 16 -10.49 7.46 -11.68
N PHE A 17 -9.61 7.47 -10.70
CA PHE A 17 -8.26 6.95 -10.79
C PHE A 17 -7.98 6.05 -9.59
N ASN A 18 -7.41 4.88 -9.85
CA ASN A 18 -6.83 4.07 -8.80
C ASN A 18 -5.42 4.57 -8.51
N LEU A 19 -5.14 4.83 -7.23
CA LEU A 19 -3.81 5.17 -6.75
C LEU A 19 -3.31 4.05 -5.85
N GLY A 20 -2.13 3.52 -6.17
CA GLY A 20 -1.49 2.42 -5.47
C GLY A 20 -0.17 2.08 -6.12
N THR A 21 0.44 0.95 -5.75
CA THR A 21 1.67 0.47 -6.39
C THR A 21 1.40 -0.31 -7.69
N GLY A 22 0.18 -0.83 -7.84
CA GLY A 22 -0.16 -1.83 -8.86
C GLY A 22 0.49 -3.20 -8.61
N VAL A 23 1.11 -3.39 -7.44
CA VAL A 23 1.80 -4.61 -7.06
C VAL A 23 1.02 -5.27 -5.93
N GLY A 24 0.65 -6.54 -6.11
CA GLY A 24 0.03 -7.34 -5.07
C GLY A 24 1.02 -7.79 -4.02
N THR A 25 0.57 -7.87 -2.77
CA THR A 25 1.33 -8.45 -1.66
C THR A 25 0.42 -9.39 -0.89
N SER A 26 0.83 -10.64 -0.71
CA SER A 26 0.05 -11.60 0.07
C SER A 26 0.06 -11.26 1.56
N LEU A 27 -0.92 -11.74 2.32
CA LEU A 27 -0.94 -11.56 3.78
C LEU A 27 0.29 -12.17 4.46
N GLU A 28 0.79 -13.30 3.96
CA GLU A 28 2.02 -13.93 4.46
C GLU A 28 3.25 -13.06 4.20
N GLN A 29 3.41 -12.54 2.98
CA GLN A 29 4.50 -11.61 2.66
C GLN A 29 4.43 -10.35 3.52
N LEU A 30 3.23 -9.79 3.71
CA LEU A 30 3.02 -8.63 4.56
C LEU A 30 3.39 -8.92 6.03
N ALA A 31 3.00 -10.08 6.57
CA ALA A 31 3.35 -10.48 7.94
C ALA A 31 4.87 -10.60 8.13
N HIS A 32 5.58 -11.21 7.16
CA HIS A 32 7.04 -11.27 7.20
C HIS A 32 7.71 -9.90 7.09
N LEU A 33 7.21 -9.01 6.21
CA LEU A 33 7.71 -7.64 6.11
C LEU A 33 7.52 -6.87 7.42
N ILE A 34 6.39 -7.07 8.11
CA ILE A 34 6.15 -6.47 9.43
C ILE A 34 7.19 -6.95 10.43
N ASN A 35 7.42 -8.27 10.54
CA ASN A 35 8.46 -8.83 11.42
C ASN A 35 9.85 -8.24 11.13
N GLU A 36 10.23 -8.16 9.85
CA GLU A 36 11.50 -7.56 9.44
C GLU A 36 11.61 -6.09 9.88
N VAL A 37 10.56 -5.30 9.64
CA VAL A 37 10.54 -3.87 9.96
C VAL A 37 10.52 -3.61 11.48
N THR A 38 9.82 -4.44 12.25
CA THR A 38 9.71 -4.29 13.69
C THR A 38 10.89 -4.89 14.45
N GLY A 39 11.70 -5.72 13.79
CA GLY A 39 12.76 -6.51 14.42
C GLY A 39 12.19 -7.61 15.33
N GLN A 40 10.99 -8.10 15.05
CA GLN A 40 10.32 -9.14 15.82
C GLN A 40 10.30 -10.47 15.05
N GLU A 41 10.25 -11.57 15.79
CA GLU A 41 10.19 -12.93 15.24
C GLU A 41 8.86 -13.60 15.61
N ASN A 42 7.74 -12.94 15.30
CA ASN A 42 6.43 -13.52 15.58
C ASN A 42 6.11 -14.68 14.64
N GLU A 43 5.51 -15.74 15.18
CA GLU A 43 4.99 -16.84 14.37
C GLU A 43 3.81 -16.38 13.49
N VAL A 44 3.88 -16.65 12.18
CA VAL A 44 2.81 -16.33 11.23
C VAL A 44 1.83 -17.51 11.16
N VAL A 45 0.76 -17.45 11.95
CA VAL A 45 -0.26 -18.51 12.00
C VAL A 45 -1.41 -18.21 11.04
N ARG A 46 -1.61 -19.09 10.05
CA ARG A 46 -2.80 -19.05 9.17
C ARG A 46 -4.00 -19.64 9.90
N ARG A 47 -5.04 -18.85 10.10
CA ARG A 47 -6.36 -19.34 10.53
C ARG A 47 -7.27 -19.41 9.32
N GLY A 48 -8.16 -20.41 9.29
CA GLY A 48 -9.17 -20.52 8.25
C GLY A 48 -9.96 -19.21 8.14
N VAL A 49 -9.95 -18.61 6.96
CA VAL A 49 -10.82 -17.49 6.65
C VAL A 49 -12.22 -18.06 6.45
N GLY A 50 -13.23 -17.45 7.08
CA GLY A 50 -14.62 -17.64 6.66
C GLY A 50 -14.75 -17.34 5.16
N VAL A 51 -15.80 -17.84 4.50
CA VAL A 51 -15.97 -17.70 3.03
C VAL A 51 -15.84 -16.22 2.64
N SER A 52 -14.66 -15.83 2.15
CA SER A 52 -14.43 -14.53 1.52
C SER A 52 -14.62 -14.71 0.03
N LEU A 53 -15.50 -13.91 -0.57
CA LEU A 53 -15.68 -13.88 -2.03
C LEU A 53 -14.52 -13.18 -2.76
N ILE A 54 -13.61 -12.53 -2.02
CA ILE A 54 -12.46 -11.81 -2.58
C ILE A 54 -11.17 -12.41 -2.04
N THR A 55 -10.39 -13.02 -2.93
CA THR A 55 -9.09 -13.65 -2.61
C THR A 55 -7.91 -12.74 -2.97
N THR A 56 -8.11 -11.76 -3.86
CA THR A 56 -7.07 -10.82 -4.29
C THR A 56 -7.72 -9.53 -4.78
N ASN A 57 -7.14 -8.38 -4.43
CA ASN A 57 -7.54 -7.08 -4.93
C ASN A 57 -6.29 -6.25 -5.20
N VAL A 58 -5.86 -6.17 -6.47
CA VAL A 58 -4.71 -5.38 -6.91
C VAL A 58 -5.22 -4.31 -7.86
N LEU A 59 -4.90 -3.06 -7.55
CA LEU A 59 -5.37 -1.92 -8.31
C LEU A 59 -4.61 -1.80 -9.64
N ASP A 60 -5.32 -1.77 -10.76
CA ASP A 60 -4.73 -1.29 -12.02
C ASP A 60 -4.56 0.23 -11.95
N VAL A 61 -3.31 0.68 -11.99
CA VAL A 61 -2.90 2.10 -11.93
C VAL A 61 -2.47 2.65 -13.30
N SER A 62 -2.68 1.90 -14.39
CA SER A 62 -2.32 2.28 -15.76
C SER A 62 -2.87 3.65 -16.16
N ARG A 63 -4.14 3.91 -15.84
CA ARG A 63 -4.80 5.19 -16.11
C ARG A 63 -4.13 6.37 -15.40
N ALA A 64 -3.80 6.20 -14.12
CA ALA A 64 -3.14 7.26 -13.35
C ALA A 64 -1.72 7.54 -13.88
N ARG A 65 -0.99 6.50 -14.29
CA ARG A 65 0.30 6.64 -14.97
C ARG A 65 0.19 7.44 -16.27
N ALA A 66 -0.73 7.03 -17.14
CA ALA A 66 -0.87 7.59 -18.48
C ALA A 66 -1.37 9.05 -18.46
N GLU A 67 -2.33 9.37 -17.60
CA GLU A 67 -3.04 10.65 -17.67
C GLU A 67 -2.61 11.67 -16.61
N LEU A 68 -2.08 11.20 -15.47
CA LEU A 68 -1.63 12.07 -14.37
C LEU A 68 -0.11 12.05 -14.17
N GLY A 69 0.63 11.24 -14.95
CA GLY A 69 2.06 11.02 -14.71
C GLY A 69 2.37 10.41 -13.35
N TYR A 70 1.39 9.72 -12.75
CA TYR A 70 1.54 9.13 -11.42
C TYR A 70 2.57 8.01 -11.42
N GLU A 71 3.56 8.09 -10.53
CA GLU A 71 4.48 6.99 -10.25
C GLU A 71 4.57 6.77 -8.73
N PRO A 72 4.28 5.56 -8.22
CA PRO A 72 4.44 5.25 -6.80
C PRO A 72 5.92 5.28 -6.40
N ARG A 73 6.29 6.20 -5.50
CA ARG A 73 7.68 6.38 -5.06
C ARG A 73 8.04 5.73 -3.72
N VAL A 74 7.03 5.28 -2.97
CA VAL A 74 7.22 4.69 -1.64
C VAL A 74 6.98 3.19 -1.76
N GLN A 75 8.01 2.39 -1.47
CA GLN A 75 7.84 0.94 -1.39
C GLN A 75 7.06 0.58 -0.12
N LEU A 76 6.37 -0.57 -0.16
CA LEU A 76 5.58 -1.04 0.99
C LEU A 76 6.44 -1.15 2.26
N LYS A 77 7.65 -1.70 2.15
CA LYS A 77 8.60 -1.82 3.26
C LYS A 77 8.98 -0.47 3.88
N ASP A 78 9.26 0.54 3.05
CA ASP A 78 9.60 1.88 3.52
C ASP A 78 8.42 2.54 4.24
N GLY A 79 7.21 2.37 3.69
CA GLY A 79 5.97 2.83 4.29
C GLY A 79 5.68 2.17 5.65
N LEU A 80 5.91 0.85 5.76
CA LEU A 80 5.81 0.11 7.01
C LEU A 80 6.82 0.62 8.04
N ALA A 81 8.09 0.82 7.65
CA ALA A 81 9.12 1.33 8.54
C ALA A 81 8.82 2.74 9.05
N ALA A 82 8.30 3.61 8.19
CA ALA A 82 7.85 4.94 8.60
C ALA A 82 6.67 4.89 9.56
N THR A 83 5.72 3.97 9.34
CA THR A 83 4.56 3.77 10.21
C THR A 83 4.98 3.25 11.57
N TRP A 84 5.85 2.25 11.62
CA TRP A 84 6.37 1.68 12.87
C TRP A 84 7.08 2.72 13.73
N ARG A 85 7.97 3.53 13.13
CA ARG A 85 8.64 4.64 13.84
C ARG A 85 7.64 5.62 14.47
N LYS A 86 6.55 5.94 13.79
CA LYS A 86 5.50 6.83 14.33
C LYS A 86 4.75 6.18 15.50
N LEU A 87 4.43 4.88 15.41
CA LEU A 87 3.79 4.14 16.50
C LEU A 87 4.67 4.13 17.75
N GLN A 88 5.97 3.86 17.60
CA GLN A 88 6.91 3.89 18.72
C GLN A 88 7.03 5.27 19.38
N ALA A 89 6.95 6.35 18.61
CA ALA A 89 6.97 7.70 19.15
C ALA A 89 5.69 8.03 19.94
N ALA A 90 4.53 7.58 19.46
CA ALA A 90 3.24 7.82 20.12
C ALA A 90 3.10 7.06 21.46
N THR A 91 3.77 5.92 21.64
CA THR A 91 3.76 5.16 22.90
C THR A 91 4.74 5.74 23.95
N ARG A 92 5.59 6.70 23.58
CA ARG A 92 6.58 7.31 24.47
C ARG A 92 6.17 8.68 25.03
N SER A 93 4.95 9.17 24.72
CA SER A 93 4.36 10.38 25.32
C SER A 93 3.28 10.02 26.32
#